data_AF-X1S069-F1
#
_entry.id   AF-X1S069-F1
#
_cell.length_a   1.000
_cell.length_b   1.000
_cell.length_c   1.000
_cell.angle_alpha   90.00
_cell.angle_beta   90.00
_cell.angle_gamma   90.00
#
_symmetry.space_group_name_H-M   'P 1'
#
loop_
_entity.id
_entity.type
_entity.pdbx_description
1 polymer ?
#
loop_
_entity_poly.entity_id
_entity_poly.type
_entity_poly.pdbx_seq_one_letter_code
_entity_poly.pdbx_strand_id
1 'polypeptide(L)'
;SIVKSELLGLTDTYSRVWEAYRTYTEILGLADSVSKGATLHPLTETLGLLDSVVKSPSITRDELLGLKDSVVKETSVTRAEILGLLDTLAKGVTLHPLTETLGLLDAVTKSASIIKVESLGLEDRVSKHPSKALTEVLGLLDSISYTPNPTILAKLIRKYLQLVDIGGGEQ
;
A
#
# COMPACT_ATOMS: atom_id res chain seq x y z
N SER A 1 -23.28 0.59 -13.29
CA SER A 1 -23.21 -0.83 -13.68
C SER A 1 -22.46 -1.60 -12.60
N ILE A 2 -22.80 -2.86 -12.38
CA ILE A 2 -22.11 -3.77 -11.46
C ILE A 2 -21.74 -5.01 -12.26
N VAL A 3 -20.50 -5.48 -12.13
CA VAL A 3 -20.04 -6.74 -12.71
C VAL A 3 -19.77 -7.71 -11.57
N LYS A 4 -20.23 -8.96 -11.71
CA LYS A 4 -20.00 -10.04 -10.75
C LYS A 4 -19.39 -11.23 -11.47
N SER A 5 -18.43 -11.90 -10.85
CA SER A 5 -17.77 -13.09 -11.39
C SER A 5 -17.36 -14.05 -10.29
N GLU A 6 -17.60 -15.34 -10.52
CA GLU A 6 -17.16 -16.44 -9.67
C GLU A 6 -16.18 -17.30 -10.48
N LEU A 7 -14.98 -17.53 -9.95
CA LEU A 7 -13.87 -18.15 -10.67
C LEU A 7 -13.26 -19.29 -9.85
N LEU A 8 -12.91 -20.39 -10.53
CA LEU A 8 -12.33 -21.59 -9.92
C LEU A 8 -11.06 -22.00 -10.66
N GLY A 9 -10.01 -22.34 -9.90
CA GLY A 9 -8.76 -22.87 -10.45
C GLY A 9 -7.73 -21.77 -10.69
N LEU A 10 -7.23 -21.65 -11.92
CA LEU A 10 -6.21 -20.68 -12.31
C LEU A 10 -6.87 -19.51 -13.05
N THR A 11 -6.69 -18.31 -12.53
CA THR A 11 -7.24 -17.07 -13.11
C THR A 11 -6.13 -16.05 -13.32
N ASP A 12 -6.11 -15.43 -14.49
CA ASP A 12 -5.26 -14.27 -14.78
C ASP A 12 -6.14 -13.12 -15.28
N THR A 13 -6.04 -11.96 -14.63
CA THR A 13 -6.77 -10.75 -14.98
C THR A 13 -5.81 -9.63 -15.34
N TYR A 14 -5.90 -9.15 -16.58
CA TYR A 14 -5.15 -8.00 -17.05
C TYR A 14 -6.07 -6.88 -17.51
N SER A 15 -6.08 -5.74 -16.81
CA SER A 15 -6.89 -4.58 -17.17
C SER A 15 -6.03 -3.35 -17.49
N ARG A 16 -6.30 -2.73 -18.65
CA ARG A 16 -5.69 -1.46 -19.10
C ARG A 16 -6.69 -0.32 -19.23
N VAL A 17 -7.97 -0.63 -19.07
CA VAL A 17 -9.06 0.32 -19.27
C VAL A 17 -9.43 0.94 -17.94
N TRP A 18 -9.94 2.16 -17.98
CA TRP A 18 -10.52 2.76 -16.79
C TRP A 18 -11.86 2.10 -16.50
N GLU A 19 -11.95 1.45 -15.35
CA GLU A 19 -13.18 0.89 -14.83
C GLU A 19 -13.75 1.84 -13.78
N ALA A 20 -14.82 2.56 -14.16
CA ALA A 20 -15.58 3.43 -13.26
C ALA A 20 -16.79 2.71 -12.62
N TYR A 21 -16.98 1.44 -12.93
CA TYR A 21 -18.03 0.60 -12.36
C TYR A 21 -17.47 -0.28 -11.23
N ARG A 22 -18.36 -0.78 -10.37
CA ARG A 22 -17.97 -1.72 -9.30
C ARG A 22 -17.88 -3.13 -9.86
N THR A 23 -16.82 -3.83 -9.47
CA THR A 23 -16.60 -5.24 -9.74
C THR A 23 -16.64 -6.02 -8.42
N TYR A 24 -17.29 -7.16 -8.43
CA TYR A 24 -17.31 -8.13 -7.34
C TYR A 24 -16.79 -9.44 -7.88
N THR A 25 -15.67 -9.92 -7.36
CA THR A 25 -15.01 -11.13 -7.86
C THR A 25 -14.80 -12.09 -6.71
N GLU A 26 -15.36 -13.29 -6.83
CA GLU A 26 -15.15 -14.40 -5.92
C GLU A 26 -14.21 -15.41 -6.58
N ILE A 27 -13.10 -15.74 -5.93
CA ILE A 27 -12.07 -16.62 -6.48
C ILE A 27 -11.79 -17.77 -5.52
N LEU A 28 -11.84 -18.99 -6.05
CA LEU A 28 -11.33 -20.19 -5.39
C LEU A 28 -10.14 -20.75 -6.18
N GLY A 29 -8.93 -20.54 -5.68
CA GLY A 29 -7.71 -21.06 -6.33
C GLY A 29 -6.57 -20.05 -6.41
N LEU A 30 -5.90 -20.01 -7.57
CA LEU A 30 -4.76 -19.14 -7.83
C LEU A 30 -5.18 -18.01 -8.76
N ALA A 31 -4.90 -16.77 -8.36
CA ALA A 31 -5.19 -15.58 -9.14
C ALA A 31 -3.97 -14.69 -9.32
N ASP A 32 -3.75 -14.25 -10.55
CA ASP A 32 -2.90 -13.10 -10.87
C ASP A 32 -3.80 -11.94 -11.33
N SER A 33 -3.51 -10.74 -10.86
CA SER A 33 -4.23 -9.52 -11.22
C SER A 33 -3.27 -8.36 -11.46
N VAL A 34 -3.24 -7.89 -12.71
CA VAL A 34 -2.43 -6.74 -13.10
C VAL A 34 -3.34 -5.63 -13.60
N SER A 35 -3.39 -4.54 -12.83
CA SER A 35 -4.14 -3.34 -13.19
C SER A 35 -3.21 -2.22 -13.67
N LYS A 36 -3.48 -1.72 -14.87
CA LYS A 36 -2.82 -0.54 -15.46
C LYS A 36 -3.81 0.60 -15.77
N GLY A 37 -5.11 0.32 -15.79
CA GLY A 37 -6.16 1.33 -15.85
C GLY A 37 -6.60 1.75 -14.45
N ALA A 38 -7.15 2.95 -14.28
CA ALA A 38 -7.69 3.32 -12.97
C ALA A 38 -8.82 2.36 -12.59
N THR A 39 -8.81 1.86 -11.36
CA THR A 39 -9.83 0.93 -10.85
C THR A 39 -10.50 1.52 -9.63
N LEU A 40 -11.83 1.65 -9.70
CA LEU A 40 -12.63 2.26 -8.64
C LEU A 40 -13.52 1.22 -7.97
N HIS A 41 -13.14 0.86 -6.74
CA HIS A 41 -13.92 0.01 -5.85
C HIS A 41 -14.16 -1.43 -6.33
N PRO A 42 -13.14 -2.18 -6.83
CA PRO A 42 -13.25 -3.63 -6.84
C PRO A 42 -13.41 -4.15 -5.41
N LEU A 43 -14.31 -5.11 -5.24
CA LEU A 43 -14.34 -6.02 -4.11
C LEU A 43 -13.88 -7.40 -4.59
N THR A 44 -12.80 -7.89 -4.02
CA THR A 44 -12.25 -9.20 -4.35
C THR A 44 -12.28 -10.09 -3.12
N GLU A 45 -13.04 -11.18 -3.20
CA GLU A 45 -13.08 -12.23 -2.19
C GLU A 45 -12.28 -13.42 -2.73
N THR A 46 -11.22 -13.82 -2.04
CA THR A 46 -10.33 -14.90 -2.51
C THR A 46 -10.07 -15.93 -1.44
N LEU A 47 -10.32 -17.20 -1.79
CA LEU A 47 -9.86 -18.36 -1.06
C LEU A 47 -8.73 -19.03 -1.85
N GLY A 48 -7.48 -18.78 -1.45
CA GLY A 48 -6.30 -19.34 -2.12
C GLY A 48 -5.12 -18.36 -2.21
N LEU A 49 -4.45 -18.31 -3.36
CA LEU A 49 -3.28 -17.45 -3.57
C LEU A 49 -3.63 -16.31 -4.52
N LEU A 50 -3.28 -15.09 -4.14
CA LEU A 50 -3.49 -13.89 -4.93
C LEU A 50 -2.17 -13.14 -5.12
N ASP A 51 -1.72 -13.03 -6.36
CA ASP A 51 -0.69 -12.08 -6.77
C ASP A 51 -1.38 -10.85 -7.38
N SER A 52 -1.03 -9.65 -6.94
CA SER A 52 -1.61 -8.42 -7.45
C SER A 52 -0.59 -7.32 -7.68
N VAL A 53 -0.58 -6.79 -8.91
CA VAL A 53 0.24 -5.66 -9.29
C VAL A 53 -0.62 -4.48 -9.76
N VAL A 54 -0.63 -3.42 -8.96
CA VAL A 54 -1.34 -2.18 -9.27
C VAL A 54 -0.36 -1.14 -9.81
N LYS A 55 -0.57 -0.71 -11.06
CA LYS A 55 0.27 0.27 -11.78
C LYS A 55 -0.48 1.56 -12.15
N SER A 56 -1.59 1.81 -11.47
CA SER A 56 -2.50 2.93 -11.74
C SER A 56 -3.17 3.37 -10.43
N PRO A 57 -3.77 4.57 -10.40
CA PRO A 57 -4.58 4.98 -9.27
C PRO A 57 -5.71 3.99 -8.98
N SER A 58 -5.79 3.50 -7.75
CA SER A 58 -6.79 2.50 -7.36
C SER A 58 -7.39 2.74 -5.98
N ILE A 59 -8.64 2.31 -5.81
CA ILE A 59 -9.30 2.20 -4.50
C ILE A 59 -9.84 0.78 -4.38
N THR A 60 -9.15 -0.10 -3.65
CA THR A 60 -9.48 -1.54 -3.59
C THR A 60 -10.02 -1.97 -2.24
N ARG A 61 -10.86 -3.01 -2.26
CA ARG A 61 -11.31 -3.77 -1.09
C ARG A 61 -11.05 -5.24 -1.34
N ASP A 62 -10.33 -5.87 -0.43
CA ASP A 62 -9.94 -7.27 -0.57
C ASP A 62 -10.25 -8.04 0.72
N GLU A 63 -10.93 -9.16 0.58
CA GLU A 63 -11.16 -10.15 1.63
C GLU A 63 -10.46 -11.44 1.19
N LEU A 64 -9.49 -11.91 1.98
CA LEU A 64 -8.65 -13.03 1.57
C LEU A 64 -8.45 -14.05 2.68
N LEU A 65 -8.65 -15.32 2.35
CA LEU A 65 -8.21 -16.46 3.13
C LEU A 65 -7.12 -17.21 2.34
N GLY A 66 -5.87 -17.06 2.75
CA GLY A 66 -4.71 -17.67 2.09
C GLY A 66 -3.47 -16.77 2.03
N LEU A 67 -2.79 -16.71 0.89
CA LEU A 67 -1.58 -15.89 0.72
C LEU A 67 -1.81 -14.78 -0.31
N LYS A 68 -1.31 -13.58 0.01
CA LYS A 68 -1.34 -12.42 -0.88
C LYS A 68 0.05 -11.84 -1.06
N ASP A 69 0.48 -11.71 -2.31
CA ASP A 69 1.60 -10.84 -2.71
C ASP A 69 1.02 -9.61 -3.41
N SER A 70 1.39 -8.41 -2.95
CA SER A 70 0.88 -7.17 -3.50
C SER A 70 1.97 -6.15 -3.79
N VAL A 71 2.03 -5.70 -5.05
CA VAL A 71 2.92 -4.64 -5.49
C VAL A 71 2.12 -3.43 -5.97
N VAL A 72 2.22 -2.33 -5.22
CA VAL A 72 1.57 -1.06 -5.57
C VAL A 72 2.61 -0.07 -6.10
N LYS A 73 2.49 0.32 -7.37
CA LYS A 73 3.45 1.25 -8.01
C LYS A 73 2.95 2.69 -8.11
N GLU A 74 1.66 2.91 -7.99
CA GLU A 74 1.01 4.23 -8.09
C GLU A 74 0.20 4.54 -6.84
N THR A 75 -0.49 5.68 -6.82
CA THR A 75 -1.33 6.08 -5.69
C THR A 75 -2.44 5.06 -5.43
N SER A 76 -2.52 4.51 -4.21
CA SER A 76 -3.61 3.60 -3.86
C SER A 76 -4.23 3.88 -2.51
N VAL A 77 -5.51 3.53 -2.40
CA VAL A 77 -6.23 3.38 -1.13
C VAL A 77 -6.68 1.92 -1.06
N THR A 78 -6.18 1.18 -0.08
CA THR A 78 -6.47 -0.25 0.07
C THR A 78 -7.15 -0.50 1.40
N ARG A 79 -8.24 -1.27 1.37
CA ARG A 79 -8.83 -1.86 2.57
C ARG A 79 -8.72 -3.37 2.42
N ALA A 80 -8.06 -4.02 3.36
CA ALA A 80 -7.79 -5.45 3.27
C ALA A 80 -8.10 -6.14 4.59
N GLU A 81 -8.89 -7.21 4.53
CA GLU A 81 -9.14 -8.15 5.61
C GLU A 81 -8.53 -9.49 5.19
N ILE A 82 -7.46 -9.91 5.87
CA ILE A 82 -6.66 -11.06 5.45
C ILE A 82 -6.49 -12.05 6.59
N LEU A 83 -6.91 -13.28 6.33
CA LEU A 83 -6.63 -14.44 7.16
C LEU A 83 -5.54 -15.27 6.47
N GLY A 84 -4.29 -15.09 6.89
CA GLY A 84 -3.13 -15.79 6.31
C GLY A 84 -1.88 -14.90 6.18
N LEU A 85 -1.18 -14.99 5.05
CA LEU A 85 0.08 -14.28 4.84
C LEU A 85 -0.12 -13.13 3.86
N LEU A 86 0.37 -11.94 4.22
CA LEU A 86 0.41 -10.76 3.38
C LEU A 86 1.87 -10.31 3.20
N ASP A 87 2.34 -10.31 1.95
CA ASP A 87 3.53 -9.57 1.53
C ASP A 87 3.09 -8.35 0.72
N THR A 88 3.56 -7.15 1.10
CA THR A 88 3.22 -5.91 0.41
C THR A 88 4.44 -5.04 0.13
N LEU A 89 4.63 -4.72 -1.14
CA LEU A 89 5.60 -3.74 -1.61
C LEU A 89 4.90 -2.50 -2.19
N ALA A 90 4.86 -1.42 -1.41
CA ALA A 90 4.38 -0.12 -1.84
C ALA A 90 5.53 0.76 -2.36
N LYS A 91 5.54 1.02 -3.67
CA LYS A 91 6.42 2.01 -4.33
C LYS A 91 5.70 3.34 -4.59
N GLY A 92 4.40 3.29 -4.86
CA GLY A 92 3.54 4.47 -5.02
C GLY A 92 3.00 4.99 -3.70
N VAL A 93 2.36 6.17 -3.73
CA VAL A 93 1.82 6.82 -2.52
C VAL A 93 0.62 6.03 -1.98
N THR A 94 0.76 5.42 -0.81
CA THR A 94 -0.34 4.76 -0.12
C THR A 94 -1.07 5.74 0.80
N LEU A 95 -2.32 6.03 0.47
CA LEU A 95 -3.16 6.97 1.19
C LEU A 95 -4.14 6.22 2.10
N HIS A 96 -3.89 6.26 3.40
CA HIS A 96 -4.76 5.66 4.41
C HIS A 96 -5.11 4.19 4.13
N PRO A 97 -4.13 3.29 3.81
CA PRO A 97 -4.42 1.88 3.82
C PRO A 97 -4.94 1.49 5.21
N LEU A 98 -6.01 0.68 5.21
CA LEU A 98 -6.53 0.00 6.38
C LEU A 98 -6.34 -1.50 6.14
N THR A 99 -5.57 -2.13 7.01
CA THR A 99 -5.20 -3.53 6.84
C THR A 99 -5.41 -4.26 8.15
N GLU A 100 -6.34 -5.19 8.14
CA GLU A 100 -6.67 -6.08 9.25
C GLU A 100 -6.14 -7.47 8.88
N THR A 101 -5.21 -8.00 9.68
CA THR A 101 -4.55 -9.28 9.37
C THR A 101 -4.54 -10.24 10.55
N LEU A 102 -4.87 -11.50 10.28
CA LEU A 102 -4.67 -12.60 11.22
C LEU A 102 -3.69 -13.58 10.59
N GLY A 103 -2.42 -13.51 11.01
CA GLY A 103 -1.33 -14.28 10.42
C GLY A 103 0.00 -13.52 10.35
N LEU A 104 0.64 -13.49 9.18
CA LEU A 104 1.93 -12.83 8.99
C LEU A 104 1.79 -11.66 8.02
N LEU A 105 2.39 -10.53 8.38
CA LEU A 105 2.46 -9.33 7.56
C LEU A 105 3.92 -8.94 7.33
N ASP A 106 4.35 -8.90 6.07
CA ASP A 106 5.59 -8.27 5.64
C ASP A 106 5.23 -7.06 4.77
N ALA A 107 5.70 -5.87 5.17
CA ALA A 107 5.41 -4.64 4.45
C ALA A 107 6.64 -3.76 4.23
N VAL A 108 6.94 -3.51 2.96
CA VAL A 108 7.96 -2.55 2.53
C VAL A 108 7.31 -1.35 1.84
N THR A 109 7.43 -0.18 2.47
CA THR A 109 6.95 1.09 1.91
C THR A 109 8.11 1.98 1.46
N LYS A 110 8.08 2.41 0.20
CA LYS A 110 9.11 3.25 -0.45
C LYS A 110 8.60 4.65 -0.82
N SER A 111 7.46 5.07 -0.31
CA SER A 111 6.91 6.41 -0.47
C SER A 111 6.48 6.99 0.87
N ALA A 112 6.12 8.28 0.90
CA ALA A 112 5.39 8.80 2.05
C ALA A 112 4.04 8.07 2.18
N SER A 113 3.63 7.79 3.42
CA SER A 113 2.40 7.05 3.70
C SER A 113 1.80 7.39 5.07
N ILE A 114 0.49 7.18 5.20
CA ILE A 114 -0.23 7.21 6.47
C ILE A 114 -0.91 5.86 6.61
N ILE A 115 -0.34 4.96 7.40
CA ILE A 115 -0.71 3.55 7.47
C ILE A 115 -1.56 3.30 8.72
N LYS A 116 -2.63 2.51 8.58
CA LYS A 116 -3.43 1.96 9.67
C LYS A 116 -3.43 0.44 9.58
N VAL A 117 -2.92 -0.22 10.61
CA VAL A 117 -2.82 -1.69 10.66
C VAL A 117 -3.36 -2.19 11.98
N GLU A 118 -4.20 -3.22 11.91
CA GLU A 118 -4.57 -4.06 13.04
C GLU A 118 -4.11 -5.48 12.70
N SER A 119 -3.29 -6.09 13.55
CA SER A 119 -2.72 -7.41 13.28
C SER A 119 -2.73 -8.32 14.50
N LEU A 120 -3.14 -9.57 14.29
CA LEU A 120 -2.93 -10.69 15.22
C LEU A 120 -1.90 -11.62 14.62
N GLY A 121 -0.65 -11.55 15.10
CA GLY A 121 0.44 -12.40 14.63
C GLY A 121 1.79 -11.69 14.53
N LEU A 122 2.55 -11.94 13.46
CA LEU A 122 3.88 -11.35 13.27
C LEU A 122 3.85 -10.28 12.18
N GLU A 123 4.39 -9.12 12.49
CA GLU A 123 4.53 -8.00 11.57
C GLU A 123 6.02 -7.65 11.40
N ASP A 124 6.51 -7.66 10.17
CA ASP A 124 7.78 -7.04 9.75
C ASP A 124 7.47 -5.85 8.84
N ARG A 125 8.03 -4.69 9.16
CA ARG A 125 7.75 -3.46 8.43
C ARG A 125 8.97 -2.59 8.21
N VAL A 126 9.22 -2.25 6.95
CA VAL A 126 10.27 -1.33 6.54
C VAL A 126 9.69 -0.12 5.80
N SER A 127 9.86 1.09 6.35
CA SER A 127 9.49 2.34 5.68
C SER A 127 10.74 3.15 5.29
N LYS A 128 11.00 3.31 4.00
CA LYS A 128 12.17 4.08 3.49
C LYS A 128 11.96 5.59 3.43
N HIS A 129 10.74 6.05 3.67
CA HIS A 129 10.35 7.45 3.64
C HIS A 129 9.52 7.80 4.88
N PRO A 130 9.27 9.09 5.15
CA PRO A 130 8.40 9.50 6.25
C PRO A 130 7.04 8.82 6.18
N SER A 131 6.75 7.97 7.17
CA SER A 131 5.45 7.33 7.32
C SER A 131 4.87 7.66 8.69
N LYS A 132 3.57 7.91 8.75
CA LYS A 132 2.81 7.90 10.01
C LYS A 132 2.10 6.56 10.14
N ALA A 133 2.27 5.90 11.26
CA ALA A 133 1.65 4.60 11.55
C ALA A 133 0.68 4.75 12.72
N LEU A 134 -0.52 4.22 12.56
CA LEU A 134 -1.35 3.80 13.68
C LEU A 134 -1.43 2.28 13.59
N THR A 135 -0.78 1.59 14.53
CA THR A 135 -0.60 0.15 14.49
C THR A 135 -1.06 -0.45 15.80
N GLU A 136 -1.93 -1.43 15.73
CA GLU A 136 -2.39 -2.26 16.85
C GLU A 136 -1.99 -3.71 16.55
N VAL A 137 -0.90 -4.19 17.17
CA VAL A 137 -0.40 -5.55 16.97
C VAL A 137 -0.58 -6.35 18.25
N LEU A 138 -1.30 -7.45 18.18
CA LEU A 138 -1.31 -8.50 19.20
C LEU A 138 -0.40 -9.64 18.73
N GLY A 139 0.89 -9.51 19.05
CA GLY A 139 1.94 -10.45 18.66
C GLY A 139 3.33 -9.79 18.65
N LEU A 140 4.14 -10.02 17.62
CA LEU A 140 5.47 -9.40 17.49
C LEU A 140 5.49 -8.42 16.34
N LEU A 141 6.06 -7.23 16.59
CA LEU A 141 6.29 -6.19 15.60
C LEU A 141 7.79 -5.91 15.48
N ASP A 142 8.35 -6.18 14.31
CA ASP A 142 9.64 -5.64 13.86
C ASP A 142 9.38 -4.45 12.93
N SER A 143 9.98 -3.29 13.23
CA SER A 143 9.75 -2.09 12.43
C SER A 143 10.98 -1.21 12.30
N ILE A 144 11.28 -0.84 11.05
CA ILE A 144 12.38 0.05 10.67
C ILE A 144 11.81 1.23 9.88
N SER A 145 12.08 2.45 10.33
CA SER A 145 11.62 3.67 9.65
C SER A 145 12.76 4.65 9.39
N TYR A 146 12.91 5.06 8.13
CA TYR A 146 13.89 6.04 7.70
C TYR A 146 13.25 7.43 7.69
N THR A 147 13.82 8.35 8.44
CA THR A 147 13.38 9.75 8.49
C THR A 147 14.51 10.69 8.05
N PRO A 148 14.22 11.76 7.28
CA PRO A 148 15.24 12.74 6.92
C PRO A 148 15.74 13.47 8.17
N ASN A 149 17.05 13.69 8.27
CA ASN A 149 17.66 14.37 9.41
C ASN A 149 17.30 15.88 9.41
N PRO A 150 16.46 16.36 10.34
CA PRO A 150 15.99 17.76 10.34
C PRO A 150 17.13 18.76 10.63
N THR A 151 18.21 18.32 11.29
CA THR A 151 19.33 19.19 11.67
C THR A 151 20.14 19.65 10.47
N ILE A 152 20.28 18.81 9.43
CA ILE A 152 20.98 19.19 8.20
C ILE A 152 20.20 20.26 7.45
N LEU A 153 18.88 20.08 7.34
CA LEU A 153 17.99 21.06 6.73
C LEU A 153 18.02 22.40 7.49
N ALA A 154 17.94 22.36 8.82
CA ALA A 154 18.02 23.56 9.66
C ALA A 154 19.36 24.30 9.49
N LYS A 155 20.48 23.58 9.42
CA LYS A 155 21.81 24.16 9.15
C LYS A 155 21.88 24.82 7.77
N LEU A 156 21.32 24.17 6.74
CA LEU A 156 21.26 24.73 5.38
C LEU A 156 20.42 26.00 5.32
N ILE A 157 19.24 26.00 5.96
CA ILE A 157 18.36 27.18 6.03
C ILE A 157 19.08 28.34 6.74
N ARG A 158 19.72 28.08 7.88
CA ARG A 158 20.50 29.11 8.60
C ARG A 158 21.60 29.71 7.72
N LYS A 159 22.33 28.88 6.98
CA LYS A 159 23.39 29.34 6.08
C LYS A 159 22.83 30.16 4.91
N TYR A 160 21.69 29.77 4.35
CA TYR A 160 21.02 30.51 3.28
C TYR A 160 20.58 31.92 3.75
N LEU A 161 19.93 32.01 4.92
CA LEU A 161 19.53 33.30 5.50
C LEU A 161 20.72 34.23 5.72
N GLN A 162 21.82 33.71 6.27
CA GLN A 162 23.07 34.48 6.43
C GLN A 162 23.60 35.03 5.10
N LEU A 163 23.46 34.28 3.99
CA LEU A 163 23.91 34.73 2.68
C LEU A 163 22.98 35.78 2.06
N VAL A 164 21.67 35.67 2.26
CA VAL A 164 20.68 36.65 1.78
C VAL A 164 20.83 37.99 2.51
N ASP A 165 21.02 37.97 3.83
CA ASP A 165 21.22 39.18 4.62
C ASP A 165 22.49 39.96 4.22
N ILE A 166 23.51 39.26 3.68
CA ILE A 166 24.74 39.87 3.17
C ILE A 166 24.54 40.46 1.76
N GLY A 167 23.58 39.96 0.97
CA GLY A 167 23.34 40.39 -0.42
C GLY A 167 22.33 41.53 -0.61
N GLY A 168 21.59 41.92 0.43
CA GLY A 168 20.56 42.98 0.37
C GLY A 168 21.07 44.41 0.59
N GLY A 169 22.39 44.62 0.64
CA GLY A 169 23.04 45.89 1.00
C GLY A 169 23.30 46.87 -0.16
N GLU A 170 22.64 46.72 -1.31
CA GLU A 170 22.76 47.67 -2.44
C GLU A 170 21.40 48.26 -2.82
N GLN A 171 20.94 49.30 -2.10
CA GLN A 171 20.15 50.42 -2.61
C GLN A 171 20.50 51.69 -1.83
#